data_AF-A0A3D4UKS5-F1
#
_entry.id   AF-A0A3D4UKS5-F1
#
_cell.length_a   1.000
_cell.length_b   1.000
_cell.length_c   1.000
_cell.angle_alpha   90.00
_cell.angle_beta   90.00
_cell.angle_gamma   90.00
#
_symmetry.space_group_name_H-M   'P 1'
#
loop_
_entity.id
_entity.type
_entity.pdbx_description
1 polymer ?
#
loop_
_entity_poly.entity_id
_entity_poly.type
_entity_poly.pdbx_seq_one_letter_code
_entity_poly.pdbx_strand_id
1 'polypeptide(L)'
;FGNDSPNAVELFDAMGNFNGPTVIEIFGRDIYDNGSEVNSATNDAAFSTNDGQSLAEFNTIRSLFSDAGDSDYLASFLGSTTANGATIGSTFGADDLVARITINQVPAPASVLAFAGAGLMVSRRRRA
;
A
#
# COMPACT_ATOMS: atom_id res chain seq x y z
N PHE A 1 -14.87 -1.98 -7.75
CA PHE A 1 -13.84 -0.97 -8.03
C PHE A 1 -12.72 -1.15 -7.03
N GLY A 2 -11.47 -1.21 -7.49
CA GLY A 2 -10.28 -1.51 -6.68
C GLY A 2 -9.46 -2.70 -7.18
N ASN A 3 -10.00 -3.51 -8.11
CA ASN A 3 -9.28 -4.60 -8.77
C ASN A 3 -9.80 -4.81 -10.21
N ASP A 4 -10.01 -3.70 -10.93
CA ASP A 4 -10.62 -3.75 -12.26
C ASP A 4 -9.67 -4.34 -13.32
N SER A 5 -8.36 -4.35 -13.00
CA SER A 5 -7.33 -5.04 -13.77
C SER A 5 -6.33 -5.73 -12.82
N PRO A 6 -6.59 -6.98 -12.41
CA PRO A 6 -5.71 -7.73 -11.51
C PRO A 6 -4.31 -8.00 -12.08
N ASN A 7 -4.16 -7.85 -13.40
CA ASN A 7 -2.91 -8.08 -14.12
C ASN A 7 -2.30 -6.76 -14.62
N ALA A 8 -2.71 -5.60 -14.09
CA ALA A 8 -2.17 -4.31 -14.49
C ALA A 8 -0.64 -4.20 -14.26
N VAL A 9 -0.12 -4.95 -13.28
CA VAL A 9 1.31 -5.08 -13.01
C VAL A 9 1.71 -6.54 -13.13
N GLU A 10 2.18 -6.95 -14.31
CA GLU A 10 2.67 -8.30 -14.58
C GLU A 10 4.13 -8.44 -14.11
N LEU A 11 4.33 -9.07 -12.95
CA LEU A 11 5.68 -9.26 -12.37
C LEU A 11 6.46 -10.41 -13.02
N PHE A 12 5.76 -11.40 -13.57
CA PHE A 12 6.35 -12.58 -14.18
C PHE A 12 5.71 -12.85 -15.53
N ASP A 13 6.51 -13.26 -16.52
CA ASP A 13 6.01 -13.70 -17.81
C ASP A 13 5.26 -15.04 -17.71
N ALA A 14 4.65 -15.46 -18.82
CA ALA A 14 3.95 -16.75 -18.92
C ALA A 14 4.83 -17.99 -18.66
N MET A 15 6.16 -17.85 -18.71
CA MET A 15 7.13 -18.90 -18.42
C MET A 15 7.62 -18.87 -16.96
N GLY A 16 7.15 -17.90 -16.17
CA GLY A 16 7.53 -17.71 -14.77
C GLY A 16 8.84 -16.95 -14.57
N ASN A 17 9.41 -16.34 -15.61
CA ASN A 17 10.59 -15.48 -15.46
C ASN A 17 10.17 -14.12 -14.92
N PHE A 18 10.96 -13.55 -14.01
CA PHE A 18 10.73 -12.22 -13.49
C PHE A 18 10.93 -11.18 -14.61
N ASN A 19 9.94 -10.32 -14.83
CA ASN A 19 9.97 -9.29 -15.89
C ASN A 19 10.97 -8.16 -15.63
N GLY A 20 11.55 -8.12 -14.43
CA GLY A 20 12.58 -7.17 -14.02
C GLY A 20 12.11 -6.21 -12.92
N PRO A 21 13.05 -5.43 -12.35
CA PRO A 21 12.73 -4.46 -11.31
C PRO A 21 11.55 -3.57 -11.71
N THR A 22 10.55 -3.50 -10.83
CA THR A 22 9.32 -2.75 -11.08
C THR A 22 9.17 -1.68 -10.02
N VAL A 23 8.79 -0.48 -10.44
CA VAL A 23 8.46 0.64 -9.57
C VAL A 23 7.01 1.02 -9.82
N ILE A 24 6.21 1.03 -8.76
CA ILE A 24 4.82 1.51 -8.77
C ILE A 24 4.79 2.79 -7.95
N GLU A 25 4.44 3.89 -8.61
CA GLU A 25 4.22 5.19 -7.98
C GLU A 25 2.72 5.32 -7.65
N ILE A 26 2.43 5.70 -6.41
CA ILE A 26 1.08 5.87 -5.88
C ILE A 26 0.89 7.36 -5.63
N PHE A 27 0.06 8.00 -6.44
CA PHE A 27 -0.32 9.40 -6.29
C PHE A 27 -1.57 9.54 -5.42
N GLY A 28 -1.89 10.76 -4.99
CA GLY A 28 -3.10 11.03 -4.21
C GLY A 28 -4.37 10.49 -4.89
N ARG A 29 -4.48 10.59 -6.21
CA ARG A 29 -5.61 10.05 -7.00
C ARG A 29 -5.76 8.52 -6.91
N ASP A 30 -4.67 7.82 -6.59
CA ASP A 30 -4.62 6.36 -6.47
C ASP A 30 -5.01 5.89 -5.06
N ILE A 31 -5.30 6.82 -4.14
CA ILE A 31 -5.78 6.52 -2.80
C ILE A 31 -7.28 6.30 -2.84
N TYR A 32 -7.73 5.27 -2.13
CA TYR A 32 -9.13 4.93 -1.97
C TYR A 32 -9.56 5.12 -0.52
N ASP A 33 -10.71 5.76 -0.37
CA ASP A 33 -11.49 5.79 0.85
C ASP A 33 -12.28 4.47 0.92
N ASN A 34 -12.14 3.72 2.01
CA ASN A 34 -12.81 2.44 2.19
C ASN A 34 -14.29 2.62 2.60
N GLY A 35 -14.72 3.84 2.90
CA GLY A 35 -16.10 4.20 3.23
C GLY A 35 -16.59 3.65 4.56
N SER A 36 -15.68 3.41 5.53
CA SER A 36 -16.04 2.85 6.84
C SER A 36 -16.22 3.90 7.93
N GLU A 37 -15.65 5.09 7.79
CA GLU A 37 -15.67 6.15 8.81
C GLU A 37 -15.99 7.50 8.17
N VAL A 38 -16.72 8.36 8.89
CA VAL A 38 -17.10 9.67 8.37
C VAL A 38 -15.86 10.54 8.17
N ASN A 39 -15.78 11.20 7.02
CA ASN A 39 -14.69 12.12 6.72
C ASN A 39 -14.83 13.45 7.50
N SER A 40 -14.46 13.44 8.78
CA SER A 40 -14.49 14.61 9.67
C SER A 40 -13.21 14.80 10.45
N ALA A 41 -12.56 15.98 10.29
CA ALA A 41 -11.37 16.32 11.06
C ALA A 41 -11.63 16.63 12.53
N THR A 42 -12.87 16.84 12.95
CA THR A 42 -13.20 17.11 14.35
C THR A 42 -13.57 15.86 15.13
N ASN A 43 -13.89 14.75 14.43
CA ASN A 43 -14.58 13.61 15.04
C ASN A 43 -14.02 12.24 14.66
N ASP A 44 -13.08 12.05 13.71
CA ASP A 44 -12.79 10.67 13.24
C ASP A 44 -11.33 10.29 13.08
N ALA A 45 -10.44 11.23 12.76
CA ALA A 45 -9.07 10.85 12.46
C ALA A 45 -8.27 10.44 13.69
N ALA A 46 -7.97 9.14 13.80
CA ALA A 46 -7.13 8.57 14.85
C ALA A 46 -5.72 9.18 14.94
N PHE A 47 -5.24 9.84 13.88
CA PHE A 47 -3.92 10.50 13.87
C PHE A 47 -3.94 11.93 14.42
N SER A 48 -5.12 12.56 14.55
CA SER A 48 -5.28 13.92 15.07
C SER A 48 -5.59 13.89 16.57
N THR A 49 -5.24 14.97 17.28
CA THR A 49 -5.71 15.23 18.65
C THR A 49 -7.07 15.90 18.68
N ASN A 50 -7.59 16.28 17.51
CA ASN A 50 -9.01 16.58 17.41
C ASN A 50 -9.76 15.31 17.81
N ASP A 51 -10.81 15.47 18.60
CA ASP A 51 -11.53 14.37 19.22
C ASP A 51 -11.88 13.24 18.22
N GLY A 52 -11.88 12.00 18.70
CA GLY A 52 -12.06 10.79 17.89
C GLY A 52 -13.28 10.01 18.37
N GLN A 53 -14.35 10.08 17.60
CA GLN A 53 -15.64 9.44 17.83
C GLN A 53 -15.81 8.14 17.03
N SER A 54 -14.97 7.89 16.01
CA SER A 54 -15.02 6.67 15.17
C SER A 54 -16.44 6.38 14.66
N LEU A 55 -17.06 7.40 14.09
CA LEU A 55 -18.41 7.35 13.55
C LEU A 55 -18.40 6.47 12.30
N ALA A 56 -18.95 5.28 12.45
CA ALA A 56 -19.09 4.35 11.35
C ALA A 56 -19.97 4.94 10.24
N GLU A 57 -19.54 4.76 9.00
CA GLU A 57 -20.38 4.86 7.82
C GLU A 57 -20.30 3.56 7.01
N PHE A 58 -21.22 3.40 6.06
CA PHE A 58 -21.33 2.22 5.22
C PHE A 58 -21.33 2.62 3.75
N ASN A 59 -20.41 3.52 3.40
CA ASN A 59 -20.26 4.02 2.05
C ASN A 59 -19.54 2.98 1.18
N THR A 60 -19.65 3.17 -0.13
CA THR A 60 -18.92 2.34 -1.09
C THR A 60 -17.49 2.82 -1.19
N ILE A 61 -16.54 1.89 -1.39
CA ILE A 61 -15.15 2.20 -1.71
C ILE A 61 -15.10 3.14 -2.92
N ARG A 62 -14.39 4.26 -2.78
CA ARG A 62 -14.25 5.29 -3.82
C ARG A 62 -12.83 5.85 -3.84
N SER A 63 -12.45 6.50 -4.94
CA SER A 63 -11.22 7.29 -4.94
C SER A 63 -11.36 8.45 -3.96
N LEU A 64 -10.30 8.73 -3.18
CA LEU A 64 -10.32 9.78 -2.18
C LEU A 64 -10.50 11.17 -2.78
N PHE A 65 -10.19 11.40 -4.07
CA PHE A 65 -10.37 12.70 -4.74
C PHE A 65 -11.49 12.66 -5.79
N SER A 66 -12.57 11.91 -5.53
CA SER A 66 -13.71 11.83 -6.45
C SER A 66 -14.71 12.97 -6.30
N ASP A 67 -14.76 13.62 -5.13
CA ASP A 67 -15.80 14.56 -4.75
C ASP A 67 -15.23 15.93 -4.37
N ALA A 68 -16.03 16.98 -4.59
CA ALA A 68 -15.57 18.36 -4.42
C ALA A 68 -15.11 18.70 -2.99
N GLY A 69 -15.63 18.00 -1.98
CA GLY A 69 -15.31 18.23 -0.57
C GLY A 69 -14.06 17.49 -0.05
N ASP A 70 -13.45 16.61 -0.85
CA ASP A 70 -12.37 15.75 -0.38
C ASP A 70 -11.09 16.52 -0.05
N SER A 71 -10.74 17.49 -0.90
CA SER A 71 -9.61 18.38 -0.66
C SER A 71 -9.83 19.25 0.60
N ASP A 72 -11.06 19.71 0.81
CA ASP A 72 -11.43 20.51 1.99
C ASP A 72 -11.38 19.65 3.26
N TYR A 73 -11.79 18.38 3.17
CA TYR A 73 -11.64 17.41 4.27
C TYR A 73 -10.17 17.25 4.67
N LEU A 74 -9.26 16.99 3.73
CA LEU A 74 -7.84 16.91 4.05
C LEU A 74 -7.32 18.24 4.63
N ALA A 75 -7.68 19.36 4.01
CA ALA A 75 -7.28 20.69 4.46
C ALA A 75 -7.79 21.03 5.88
N SER A 76 -8.90 20.44 6.32
CA SER A 76 -9.46 20.67 7.66
C SER A 76 -8.59 20.15 8.80
N PHE A 77 -7.56 19.33 8.51
CA PHE A 77 -6.53 18.93 9.47
C PHE A 77 -5.40 19.94 9.64
N LEU A 78 -5.25 20.91 8.73
CA LEU A 78 -4.15 21.87 8.79
C LEU A 78 -4.18 22.68 10.10
N GLY A 79 -3.04 22.75 10.77
CA GLY A 79 -2.90 23.40 12.07
C GLY A 79 -3.34 22.57 13.28
N SER A 80 -3.99 21.42 13.07
CA SER A 80 -4.24 20.47 14.16
C SER A 80 -2.96 19.77 14.61
N THR A 81 -2.94 19.29 15.85
CA THR A 81 -1.83 18.50 16.38
C THR A 81 -2.07 17.01 16.20
N THR A 82 -0.99 16.24 16.06
CA THR A 82 -1.00 14.79 16.09
C THR A 82 -0.76 14.27 17.50
N ALA A 83 -1.04 12.99 17.75
CA ALA A 83 -0.87 12.37 19.08
C ALA A 83 0.57 12.46 19.63
N ASN A 84 1.58 12.59 18.77
CA ASN A 84 2.98 12.79 19.17
C ASN A 84 3.39 14.27 19.33
N GLY A 85 2.44 15.20 19.26
CA GLY A 85 2.66 16.64 19.47
C GLY A 85 3.19 17.40 18.24
N ALA A 86 3.25 16.78 17.06
CA ALA A 86 3.57 17.50 15.83
C ALA A 86 2.35 18.29 15.33
N THR A 87 2.58 19.35 14.55
CA THR A 87 1.51 20.10 13.88
C THR A 87 1.43 19.69 12.43
N ILE A 88 0.21 19.45 11.94
CA ILE A 88 -0.03 19.15 10.52
C ILE A 88 0.10 20.45 9.74
N GLY A 89 1.22 20.63 9.05
CA GLY A 89 1.55 21.84 8.29
C GLY A 89 1.19 21.79 6.80
N SER A 90 0.89 20.60 6.27
CA SER A 90 0.58 20.40 4.86
C SER A 90 -0.31 19.17 4.66
N THR A 91 -1.01 19.15 3.55
CA THR A 91 -1.76 18.00 3.02
C THR A 91 -1.20 17.63 1.65
N PHE A 92 -1.73 16.55 1.05
CA PHE A 92 -1.44 16.16 -0.32
C PHE A 92 -2.67 16.36 -1.20
N GLY A 93 -2.46 16.58 -2.48
CA GLY A 93 -3.48 16.61 -3.53
C GLY A 93 -3.45 15.36 -4.40
N ALA A 94 -4.38 15.31 -5.37
CA ALA A 94 -4.54 14.18 -6.28
C ALA A 94 -3.29 13.87 -7.13
N ASP A 95 -2.45 14.87 -7.39
CA ASP A 95 -1.28 14.79 -8.25
C ASP A 95 0.03 14.59 -7.46
N ASP A 96 -0.03 14.59 -6.14
CA ASP A 96 1.15 14.43 -5.28
C ASP A 96 1.52 12.95 -5.14
N LEU A 97 2.82 12.64 -5.23
CA LEU A 97 3.33 11.31 -4.96
C LEU A 97 3.24 11.02 -3.46
N VAL A 98 2.46 10.02 -3.09
CA VAL A 98 2.23 9.63 -1.68
C VAL A 98 3.06 8.42 -1.29
N ALA A 99 3.21 7.45 -2.19
CA ALA A 99 4.01 6.26 -1.91
C ALA A 99 4.71 5.74 -3.17
N ARG A 100 5.77 4.96 -2.95
CA ARG A 100 6.46 4.22 -4.00
C ARG A 100 6.69 2.79 -3.53
N ILE A 101 6.24 1.84 -4.34
CA ILE A 101 6.48 0.41 -4.14
C ILE A 101 7.57 -0.01 -5.12
N THR A 102 8.68 -0.50 -4.60
CA THR A 102 9.78 -1.04 -5.41
C THR A 102 9.83 -2.55 -5.25
N ILE A 103 9.77 -3.25 -6.37
CA ILE A 103 9.78 -4.72 -6.42
C ILE A 103 11.06 -5.16 -7.11
N ASN A 104 11.88 -5.89 -6.38
CA ASN A 104 13.14 -6.46 -6.87
C ASN A 104 13.15 -7.97 -6.60
N GLN A 105 13.69 -8.74 -7.53
CA GLN A 105 14.04 -10.13 -7.25
C GLN A 105 15.33 -10.16 -6.41
N VAL A 106 15.26 -10.83 -5.27
CA VAL A 106 16.43 -11.12 -4.43
C VAL A 106 16.92 -12.54 -4.70
N PRO A 107 18.23 -12.82 -4.62
CA PRO A 107 18.75 -14.17 -4.78
C PRO A 107 18.06 -15.14 -3.82
N ALA A 108 17.70 -16.32 -4.32
CA ALA A 108 17.17 -17.38 -3.46
C ALA A 108 18.20 -17.71 -2.36
N PRO A 109 17.76 -17.90 -1.11
CA PRO A 109 18.66 -18.33 -0.04
C PRO A 109 19.40 -19.60 -0.46
N ALA A 110 20.71 -19.67 -0.18
CA ALA A 110 21.58 -20.78 -0.58
C ALA A 110 21.12 -22.16 -0.05
N SER A 111 20.16 -22.20 0.88
CA SER A 111 19.53 -23.42 1.37
C SER A 111 18.84 -24.22 0.27
N VAL A 112 18.31 -23.59 -0.78
CA VAL A 112 17.69 -24.29 -1.92
C VAL A 112 18.73 -25.13 -2.68
N LEU A 113 19.96 -24.63 -2.83
CA LEU A 113 21.08 -25.39 -3.41
C LEU A 113 21.58 -26.49 -2.45
N ALA A 114 21.53 -26.26 -1.14
CA ALA A 114 21.92 -27.26 -0.15
C ALA A 114 21.01 -28.49 -0.18
N PHE A 115 19.70 -28.33 -0.39
CA PHE A 115 18.77 -29.46 -0.54
C PHE A 115 18.98 -30.22 -1.85
N ALA A 116 19.27 -29.53 -2.96
CA ALA A 116 19.60 -30.17 -4.23
C ALA A 116 20.92 -30.98 -4.15
N GLY A 117 21.94 -30.42 -3.47
CA GLY A 117 23.22 -31.09 -3.22
C GLY A 117 23.10 -32.30 -2.29
N ALA A 118 22.30 -32.19 -1.23
CA ALA A 118 22.05 -33.29 -0.30
C ALA A 118 21.31 -34.47 -0.96
N GLY A 119 20.32 -34.19 -1.82
CA GLY A 119 19.59 -35.20 -2.58
C GLY A 119 20.50 -36.04 -3.49
N LEU A 120 21.43 -35.38 -4.20
CA LEU A 120 22.42 -36.04 -5.07
C LEU A 120 23.44 -36.88 -4.30
N MET A 121 23.83 -36.46 -3.08
CA MET A 121 24.75 -37.25 -2.24
C MET A 121 24.06 -38.49 -1.65
N VAL A 122 22.79 -38.39 -1.26
CA VAL A 122 22.01 -39.53 -0.76
C VAL A 122 21.74 -40.56 -1.86
N SER A 123 21.46 -40.12 -3.10
CA SER A 123 21.24 -41.04 -4.23
C SER A 123 22.52 -41.79 -4.64
N ARG A 124 23.70 -41.17 -4.48
CA ARG A 124 24.99 -41.82 -4.76
C ARG A 124 25.35 -42.89 -3.74
N ARG A 125 25.04 -42.67 -2.45
CA ARG A 125 25.31 -43.67 -1.39
C ARG A 125 24.42 -44.90 -1.45
N ARG A 126 23.26 -44.84 -2.13
CA ARG A 126 22.37 -46.00 -2.32
C ARG A 126 22.72 -46.88 -3.52
N ARG A 127 23.73 -46.50 -4.32
CA ARG A 127 24.18 -47.24 -5.52
C ARG A 127 25.59 -47.85 -5.37
N ALA A 128 26.17 -47.82 -4.18
CA ALA A 128 27.46 -48.45 -3.85
C ALA A 128 27.23 -49.68 -2.96
#